data_AF-A0A2V4MNA5-F1
#
_entry.id   AF-A0A2V4MNA5-F1
#
_cell.length_a   1.000
_cell.length_b   1.000
_cell.length_c   1.000
_cell.angle_alpha   90.00
_cell.angle_beta   90.00
_cell.angle_gamma   90.00
#
_symmetry.space_group_name_H-M   'P 1'
#
loop_
_entity.id
_entity.type
_entity.pdbx_description
1 polymer ?
#
loop_
_entity_poly.entity_id
_entity_poly.type
_entity_poly.pdbx_seq_one_letter_code
_entity_poly.pdbx_strand_id
1 'polypeptide(L)'
;MTQLTLTKTRLFEGKWEGIVTTSGGENHQPKIEVTHLGEALPGIEVTEDRDKGEWQLVIPVPVTSIGEGAHVFLIQDSETGETLESFSVIAGEAIADDMRAEVELLREELDMLKRAFRRHCLETM
;
A
#
# COMPACT_ATOMS: atom_id res chain seq x y z
N MET A 1 5.70 -20.97 -10.43
CA MET A 1 5.94 -19.57 -10.03
C MET A 1 5.56 -19.48 -8.58
N THR A 2 6.49 -19.05 -7.73
CA THR A 2 6.21 -18.84 -6.31
C THR A 2 5.36 -17.59 -6.21
N GLN A 3 4.15 -17.72 -5.67
CA GLN A 3 3.30 -16.54 -5.47
C GLN A 3 3.60 -15.97 -4.09
N LEU A 4 4.13 -14.75 -4.06
CA LEU A 4 4.39 -14.01 -2.83
C LEU A 4 3.10 -13.32 -2.39
N THR A 5 2.76 -13.44 -1.11
CA THR A 5 1.68 -12.67 -0.49
C THR A 5 2.28 -11.83 0.63
N LEU A 6 2.13 -10.52 0.54
CA LEU A 6 2.59 -9.58 1.55
C LEU A 6 1.40 -9.06 2.35
N THR A 7 1.47 -9.19 3.69
CA THR A 7 0.45 -8.69 4.60
C THR A 7 1.05 -7.68 5.56
N LYS A 8 0.56 -6.44 5.52
CA LYS A 8 0.96 -5.39 6.46
C LYS A 8 0.61 -5.78 7.90
N THR A 9 1.57 -5.62 8.82
CA THR A 9 1.36 -5.84 10.25
C THR A 9 1.20 -4.52 11.00
N ARG A 10 2.12 -3.57 10.81
CA ARG A 10 2.04 -2.23 11.43
C ARG A 10 2.96 -1.21 10.75
N LEU A 11 2.79 0.06 11.15
CA LEU A 11 3.74 1.14 10.88
C LEU A 11 4.00 1.82 12.24
N PHE A 12 5.21 1.67 12.79
CA PHE A 12 5.54 2.12 14.14
C PHE A 12 7.00 2.58 14.22
N GLU A 13 7.27 3.68 14.94
CA GLU A 13 8.64 4.24 15.10
C GLU A 13 9.41 4.42 13.78
N GLY A 14 8.72 4.88 12.74
CA GLY A 14 9.33 5.08 11.42
C GLY A 14 9.68 3.77 10.70
N LYS A 15 9.11 2.63 11.09
CA LYS A 15 9.28 1.34 10.43
C LYS A 15 7.95 0.79 9.99
N TRP A 16 7.84 0.50 8.70
CA TRP A 16 6.75 -0.29 8.16
C TRP A 16 7.11 -1.76 8.32
N GLU A 17 6.19 -2.57 8.84
CA GLU A 17 6.37 -3.99 9.08
C GLU A 17 5.28 -4.80 8.37
N GLY A 18 5.71 -5.90 7.77
CA GLY A 18 4.85 -6.84 7.08
C GLY A 18 5.34 -8.29 7.20
N ILE A 19 4.46 -9.21 6.86
CA ILE A 19 4.76 -10.64 6.78
C ILE A 19 4.63 -11.04 5.31
N VAL A 20 5.67 -11.67 4.77
CA VAL A 20 5.67 -12.28 3.43
C VAL A 20 5.50 -13.78 3.58
N THR A 21 4.51 -14.34 2.89
CA THR A 21 4.29 -15.78 2.78
C THR A 21 4.46 -16.21 1.32
N THR A 22 4.98 -17.42 1.12
CA THR A 22 5.22 -17.99 -0.20
C THR A 22 4.27 -19.15 -0.45
N SER A 23 3.52 -19.10 -1.54
CA SER A 23 2.66 -20.21 -1.97
C SER A 23 3.34 -21.01 -3.08
N GLY A 24 3.41 -22.34 -2.94
CA GLY A 24 3.72 -23.25 -4.05
C GLY A 24 5.18 -23.64 -4.28
N GLY A 25 6.02 -23.72 -3.25
CA GLY A 25 7.41 -24.20 -3.38
C GLY A 25 8.13 -24.30 -2.03
N GLU A 26 9.42 -24.63 -2.06
CA GLU A 26 10.32 -24.52 -0.89
C GLU A 26 10.36 -23.07 -0.37
N ASN A 27 10.38 -22.91 0.96
CA ASN A 27 10.42 -21.62 1.66
C ASN A 27 11.77 -20.92 1.42
N HIS A 28 11.92 -20.30 0.26
CA HIS A 28 13.08 -19.51 -0.09
C HIS A 28 12.91 -18.06 0.35
N GLN A 29 14.02 -17.41 0.66
CA GLN A 29 14.02 -15.99 1.03
C GLN A 29 13.46 -15.14 -0.13
N PRO A 30 12.36 -14.40 0.08
CA PRO A 30 11.78 -13.55 -0.95
C PRO A 30 12.73 -12.39 -1.26
N LYS A 31 12.92 -12.09 -2.54
CA LYS A 31 13.75 -10.96 -2.96
C LYS A 31 12.88 -9.73 -3.15
N ILE A 32 12.77 -8.95 -2.08
CA ILE A 32 11.94 -7.75 -2.03
C ILE A 32 12.77 -6.52 -2.37
N GLU A 33 12.26 -5.69 -3.26
CA GLU A 33 12.75 -4.33 -3.51
C GLU A 33 11.69 -3.33 -3.05
N VAL A 34 12.14 -2.21 -2.46
CA VAL A 34 11.26 -1.09 -2.14
C VAL A 34 11.78 0.13 -2.86
N THR A 35 10.90 0.88 -3.52
CA THR A 35 11.26 2.12 -4.20
C THR A 35 10.46 3.31 -3.68
N HIS A 36 11.10 4.48 -3.67
CA HIS A 36 10.49 5.77 -3.39
C HIS A 36 10.86 6.72 -4.53
N LEU A 37 9.86 7.30 -5.21
CA LEU A 37 10.07 8.13 -6.41
C LEU A 37 10.90 7.43 -7.51
N GLY A 38 10.81 6.10 -7.59
CA GLY A 38 11.56 5.28 -8.54
C GLY A 38 13.00 4.98 -8.12
N GLU A 39 13.45 5.48 -6.97
CA GLU A 39 14.78 5.18 -6.42
C GLU A 39 14.69 4.06 -5.38
N ALA A 40 15.66 3.14 -5.42
CA ALA A 40 15.71 2.02 -4.47
C ALA A 40 15.97 2.52 -3.05
N LEU A 41 15.15 2.04 -2.12
CA LEU A 41 15.22 2.37 -0.71
C LEU A 41 16.19 1.42 0.00
N PRO A 42 17.27 1.93 0.64
CA PRO A 42 18.19 1.10 1.39
C PRO A 42 17.65 0.73 2.78
N GLY A 43 18.26 -0.28 3.40
CA GLY A 43 18.00 -0.62 4.81
C GLY A 43 16.75 -1.49 5.05
N ILE A 44 16.19 -2.08 3.99
CA ILE A 44 15.14 -3.08 4.09
C ILE A 44 15.72 -4.35 4.76
N GLU A 45 15.00 -4.91 5.72
CA GLU A 45 15.36 -6.15 6.40
C GLU A 45 14.32 -7.23 6.10
N VAL A 46 14.78 -8.43 5.73
CA VAL A 46 13.95 -9.61 5.49
C VAL A 46 14.48 -10.75 6.34
N THR A 47 13.74 -11.15 7.36
CA THR A 47 14.16 -12.16 8.35
C THR A 47 13.21 -13.34 8.35
N GLU A 48 13.75 -14.56 8.36
CA GLU A 48 12.95 -15.79 8.43
C GLU A 48 12.36 -15.99 9.84
N ASP A 49 11.05 -16.17 9.92
CA ASP A 49 10.35 -16.73 11.09
C ASP A 49 10.20 -18.24 10.90
N ARG A 50 11.24 -18.98 11.34
CA ARG A 50 11.34 -20.44 11.15
C ARG A 50 10.21 -21.24 11.79
N ASP A 51 9.64 -20.72 12.87
CA ASP A 51 8.57 -21.40 13.60
C ASP A 51 7.26 -21.36 12.81
N LYS A 52 7.07 -20.34 11.97
CA LYS A 52 5.86 -20.14 11.16
C LYS A 52 6.04 -20.44 9.67
N GLY A 53 7.28 -20.53 9.19
CA GLY A 53 7.56 -20.67 7.76
C GLY A 53 7.20 -19.41 6.98
N GLU A 54 7.37 -18.24 7.60
CA GLU A 54 7.05 -16.93 7.02
C GLU A 54 8.27 -16.02 7.08
N TRP A 55 8.22 -14.86 6.41
CA TRP A 55 9.31 -13.88 6.42
C TRP A 55 8.81 -12.56 6.98
N GLN A 56 9.51 -12.04 7.99
CA GLN A 56 9.28 -10.69 8.50
C GLN A 56 10.01 -9.69 7.61
N LEU A 57 9.26 -8.73 7.08
CA LEU A 57 9.76 -7.63 6.28
C LEU A 57 9.68 -6.34 7.10
N VAL A 58 10.81 -5.66 7.24
CA VAL A 58 10.90 -4.35 7.90
C VAL A 58 11.47 -3.33 6.92
N ILE A 59 10.76 -2.23 6.75
CA ILE A 59 11.12 -1.15 5.83
C ILE A 59 11.26 0.14 6.64
N PRO A 60 12.46 0.73 6.74
CA PRO A 60 12.63 2.02 7.40
C PRO A 60 12.04 3.13 6.53
N VAL A 61 11.24 4.01 7.12
CA VAL A 61 10.81 5.27 6.51
C VAL A 61 11.94 6.28 6.66
N PRO A 62 12.57 6.75 5.57
CA PRO A 62 13.60 7.76 5.66
C PRO A 62 13.07 9.04 6.30
N VAL A 63 13.84 9.66 7.20
CA VAL A 63 13.50 10.98 7.72
C VAL A 63 13.44 12.02 6.58
N THR A 64 14.26 11.82 5.54
CA THR A 64 14.28 12.67 4.33
C THR A 64 13.00 12.58 3.51
N SER A 65 12.19 11.53 3.66
CA SER A 65 10.87 11.42 3.01
C SER A 65 9.74 11.97 3.87
N ILE A 66 10.03 12.49 5.07
CA ILE A 66 9.05 13.19 5.90
C ILE A 66 9.08 14.66 5.50
N GLY A 67 8.22 15.03 4.57
CA GLY A 67 8.11 16.38 4.02
C GLY A 67 6.67 16.75 3.74
N GLU A 68 6.46 17.92 3.13
CA GLU A 68 5.13 18.33 2.69
C GLU A 68 4.59 17.38 1.62
N GLY A 69 3.34 16.95 1.81
CA GLY A 69 2.59 16.19 0.83
C GLY A 69 2.47 14.71 1.17
N ALA A 70 2.28 13.90 0.13
CA ALA A 70 2.16 12.45 0.23
C ALA A 70 3.33 11.77 -0.51
N HIS A 71 4.01 10.87 0.18
CA HIS A 71 5.12 10.08 -0.34
C HIS A 71 4.72 8.61 -0.39
N VAL A 72 4.75 8.03 -1.59
CA VAL A 72 4.37 6.63 -1.82
C VAL A 72 5.60 5.76 -1.98
N PHE A 73 5.60 4.64 -1.27
CA PHE A 73 6.60 3.60 -1.33
C PHE A 73 5.99 2.37 -2.00
N LEU A 74 6.66 1.83 -3.00
CA LEU A 74 6.25 0.62 -3.71
C LEU A 74 7.07 -0.56 -3.21
N ILE A 75 6.41 -1.66 -2.85
CA ILE A 75 7.05 -2.89 -2.42
C ILE A 75 6.84 -3.92 -3.53
N GLN A 76 7.93 -4.41 -4.10
CA GLN A 76 7.92 -5.24 -5.29
C GLN A 76 8.71 -6.53 -5.09
N ASP A 77 8.30 -7.56 -5.82
CA ASP A 77 9.15 -8.71 -6.08
C ASP A 77 10.20 -8.31 -7.11
N SER A 78 11.47 -8.31 -6.72
CA SER A 78 12.59 -7.92 -7.57
C SER A 78 12.85 -8.90 -8.73
N GLU A 79 12.35 -10.14 -8.66
CA GLU A 79 12.54 -11.12 -9.75
C GLU A 79 11.54 -10.92 -10.87
N THR A 80 10.29 -10.57 -10.54
CA THR A 80 9.18 -10.46 -11.48
C THR A 80 8.82 -9.01 -11.81
N GLY A 81 9.20 -8.06 -10.95
CA GLY A 81 8.74 -6.67 -10.98
C GLY A 81 7.31 -6.49 -10.49
N GLU A 82 6.65 -7.54 -10.01
CA GLU A 82 5.28 -7.50 -9.51
C GLU A 82 5.19 -6.62 -8.26
N THR A 83 4.26 -5.68 -8.25
CA THR A 83 3.96 -4.89 -7.04
C THR A 83 3.16 -5.74 -6.08
N LEU A 84 3.75 -6.02 -4.92
CA LEU A 84 3.15 -6.81 -3.85
C LEU A 84 2.25 -5.95 -2.96
N GLU A 85 2.69 -4.73 -2.66
CA GLU A 85 1.97 -3.77 -1.82
C GLU A 85 2.54 -2.35 -2.02
N SER A 86 1.83 -1.34 -1.52
CA SER A 86 2.35 0.01 -1.37
C SER A 86 1.94 0.64 -0.05
N PHE A 87 2.68 1.63 0.41
CA PHE A 87 2.25 2.44 1.54
C PHE A 87 2.62 3.90 1.35
N SER A 88 1.86 4.78 2.01
CA SER A 88 2.06 6.22 1.93
C SER A 88 2.39 6.82 3.28
N VAL A 89 3.30 7.78 3.28
CA VAL A 89 3.58 8.68 4.40
C VAL A 89 3.09 10.06 3.98
N ILE A 90 2.16 10.62 4.75
CA ILE A 90 1.57 11.94 4.47
C ILE A 90 1.92 12.86 5.63
N ALA A 91 2.53 14.00 5.33
CA ALA A 91 2.96 14.99 6.32
C ALA A 91 2.84 16.43 5.78
N GLY A 92 2.93 17.42 6.68
CA GLY A 92 2.74 18.84 6.34
C GLY A 92 1.30 19.35 6.55
N GLU A 93 1.03 20.57 6.08
CA GLU A 93 -0.30 21.18 6.14
C GLU A 93 -1.31 20.38 5.30
N ALA A 94 -2.51 20.24 5.85
CA ALA A 94 -3.41 19.15 5.57
C ALA A 94 -3.90 19.07 4.12
N ILE A 95 -3.37 18.10 3.37
CA ILE A 95 -4.07 17.46 2.23
C ILE A 95 -5.47 16.96 2.65
N ALA A 96 -5.71 16.72 3.94
CA ALA A 96 -6.94 16.14 4.46
C ALA A 96 -8.19 17.02 4.29
N ASP A 97 -8.07 18.35 4.27
CA ASP A 97 -9.23 19.23 4.10
C ASP A 97 -9.62 19.35 2.62
N ASP A 98 -8.65 19.54 1.71
CA ASP A 98 -8.91 19.58 0.26
C ASP A 98 -9.34 18.20 -0.28
N MET A 99 -8.70 17.10 0.12
CA MET A 99 -9.16 15.77 -0.32
C MET A 99 -10.52 15.39 0.26
N ARG A 100 -10.89 15.86 1.46
CA ARG A 100 -12.23 15.62 2.02
C ARG A 100 -13.28 16.43 1.25
N ALA A 101 -12.98 17.67 0.88
CA ALA A 101 -13.86 18.48 0.05
C ALA A 101 -14.10 17.83 -1.33
N GLU A 102 -13.04 17.35 -2.00
CA GLU A 102 -13.17 16.63 -3.27
C GLU A 102 -13.96 15.31 -3.13
N VAL A 103 -13.74 14.55 -2.05
CA VAL A 103 -14.51 13.31 -1.77
C VAL A 103 -15.98 13.59 -1.44
N GLU A 104 -16.28 14.69 -0.76
CA GLU A 104 -17.66 15.13 -0.52
C GLU A 104 -18.36 15.50 -1.83
N LEU A 105 -17.67 16.23 -2.72
CA LEU A 105 -18.20 16.61 -4.03
C LEU A 105 -18.54 15.40 -4.89
N LEU A 106 -17.64 14.41 -4.96
CA LEU A 106 -17.88 13.15 -5.67
C LEU A 106 -19.07 12.36 -5.11
N ARG A 107 -19.32 12.43 -3.80
CA ARG A 107 -20.50 11.78 -3.17
C ARG A 107 -21.78 12.49 -3.54
N GLU A 108 -21.78 13.82 -3.60
CA GLU A 108 -22.94 14.60 -4.03
C GLU A 108 -23.31 14.29 -5.49
N GLU A 109 -22.32 14.23 -6.38
CA GLU A 109 -22.53 13.85 -7.78
C GLU A 109 -23.08 12.42 -7.91
N LEU A 110 -22.55 11.47 -7.15
CA LEU A 110 -23.02 10.09 -7.14
C LEU A 110 -24.47 9.96 -6.61
N ASP A 111 -24.83 10.75 -5.59
CA ASP A 111 -26.19 10.76 -5.06
C ASP A 111 -27.19 11.39 -6.02
N MET A 112 -26.77 12.40 -6.80
CA MET A 112 -27.55 12.94 -7.90
C MET A 112 -27.81 11.86 -8.97
N LEU A 113 -26.78 11.09 -9.35
CA LEU A 113 -26.88 9.97 -10.28
C LEU A 113 -27.83 8.88 -9.76
N LYS A 114 -27.69 8.48 -8.49
CA LYS A 114 -28.59 7.48 -7.87
C LYS A 114 -30.03 7.94 -7.85
N ARG A 115 -30.30 9.22 -7.60
CA ARG A 115 -31.67 9.77 -7.62
C ARG A 115 -32.27 9.75 -9.03
N ALA A 116 -31.49 10.12 -10.04
CA ALA A 116 -31.91 10.06 -11.43
C ALA A 116 -32.18 8.60 -11.85
N PHE A 117 -31.30 7.67 -11.49
CA PHE A 117 -31.46 6.25 -11.78
C PHE A 117 -32.70 5.65 -11.11
N ARG A 118 -32.91 5.92 -9.81
CA ARG A 118 -34.12 5.46 -9.09
C ARG A 118 -35.39 5.97 -9.73
N ARG A 119 -35.41 7.22 -10.16
CA ARG A 119 -36.55 7.81 -10.87
C ARG A 119 -36.80 7.11 -12.20
N HIS A 120 -35.75 6.90 -12.99
CA HIS A 120 -35.85 6.19 -14.26
C HIS A 120 -36.38 4.76 -14.09
N CYS A 121 -35.92 4.01 -13.07
CA CYS A 121 -36.44 2.67 -12.78
C CYS A 121 -37.93 2.66 -12.38
N LEU A 122 -38.44 3.73 -11.76
CA LEU A 122 -39.85 3.88 -11.39
C LEU A 122 -40.72 4.35 -12.57
N GLU A 123 -40.15 5.13 -13.49
CA GLU A 123 -40.83 5.60 -14.70
C GLU A 123 -40.88 4.54 -15.81
N THR A 124 -40.04 3.49 -15.72
CA THR A 124 -39.91 2.44 -16.74
C THR A 124 -40.56 1.10 -16.33
N MET A 125 -41.30 1.05 -15.21
CA MET A 125 -42.19 -0.06 -14.85
C MET A 125 -43.64 0.31 -15.14
#